data_AF-X8BE05-F1
#
_entry.id   AF-X8BE05-F1
#
_cell.length_a   1.000
_cell.length_b   1.000
_cell.length_c   1.000
_cell.angle_alpha   90.00
_cell.angle_beta   90.00
_cell.angle_gamma   90.00
#
_symmetry.space_group_name_H-M   'P 1'
#
loop_
_entity.id
_entity.type
_entity.pdbx_description
1 polymer ?
#
loop_
_entity_poly.entity_id
_entity_poly.type
_entity_poly.pdbx_seq_one_letter_code
_entity_poly.pdbx_strand_id
1 'polypeptide(L)'
;MLAEAIGYHSALRFGIEHGKRNMVQPDYSSTAFLYTQPGDTITVSDEVNPADPVSRLQHHYIDVDGTDQPVISSYEGNDDTHPVAGLVRTNHQVITFDATIVPGNRGILLRRTSDQAAGYQSADVFVDGVPAGNWLQPRSNDAHRWLDDMYLVPELLAAGKTLIRVTLTPSPDAPPWTASRYRIDALTALTNSVVPQPFASTR
;
A
#
# COMPACT_ATOMS: atom_id res chain seq x y z
N MET A 1 -9.88 -9.47 -7.60
CA MET A 1 -10.39 -8.69 -6.47
C MET A 1 -11.86 -8.38 -6.73
N LEU A 2 -12.73 -8.46 -5.72
CA LEU A 2 -14.06 -7.85 -5.83
C LEU A 2 -13.85 -6.35 -6.05
N ALA A 3 -14.45 -5.78 -7.10
CA ALA A 3 -14.14 -4.42 -7.58
C ALA A 3 -14.44 -3.30 -6.56
N GLU A 4 -15.08 -3.62 -5.43
CA GLU A 4 -15.51 -2.68 -4.39
C GLU A 4 -15.08 -3.12 -2.97
N ALA A 5 -14.14 -4.06 -2.84
CA ALA A 5 -13.65 -4.45 -1.52
C ALA A 5 -12.80 -3.33 -0.90
N ILE A 6 -13.14 -2.93 0.34
CA ILE A 6 -12.30 -2.03 1.13
C ILE A 6 -11.20 -2.87 1.78
N GLY A 7 -9.95 -2.66 1.33
CA GLY A 7 -8.79 -3.28 1.96
C GLY A 7 -8.65 -2.82 3.41
N TYR A 8 -8.39 -3.74 4.32
CA TYR A 8 -8.11 -3.44 5.72
C TYR A 8 -7.03 -4.37 6.25
N HIS A 9 -6.34 -3.95 7.32
CA HIS A 9 -5.32 -4.76 7.97
C HIS A 9 -5.82 -5.30 9.31
N SER A 10 -6.11 -4.40 10.27
CA SER A 10 -6.51 -4.77 11.63
C SER A 10 -7.95 -4.40 11.97
N ALA A 11 -8.45 -3.29 11.44
CA ALA A 11 -9.80 -2.79 11.69
C ALA A 11 -10.30 -1.95 10.51
N LEU A 12 -11.63 -1.82 10.44
CA LEU A 12 -12.34 -0.86 9.60
C LEU A 12 -13.12 0.07 10.51
N ARG A 13 -12.95 1.38 10.32
CA ARG A 13 -13.84 2.40 10.89
C ARG A 13 -14.57 3.05 9.73
N PHE A 14 -15.89 3.01 9.76
CA PHE A 14 -16.73 3.73 8.82
C PHE A 14 -17.66 4.68 9.56
N GLY A 15 -18.05 5.75 8.88
CA GLY A 15 -19.07 6.70 9.33
C GLY A 15 -19.97 7.03 8.14
N ILE A 16 -21.16 7.55 8.42
CA ILE A 16 -22.07 8.04 7.38
C ILE A 16 -22.13 9.56 7.52
N GLU A 17 -21.78 10.26 6.45
CA GLU A 17 -21.96 11.71 6.39
C GLU A 17 -23.37 12.06 5.89
N HIS A 18 -24.05 13.00 6.56
CA HIS A 18 -25.42 13.39 6.19
C HIS A 18 -25.67 14.91 6.20
N GLY A 19 -25.98 15.47 5.04
CA GLY A 19 -26.15 16.90 4.84
C GLY A 19 -24.82 17.65 4.75
N LYS A 20 -24.87 18.99 4.64
CA LYS A 20 -23.71 19.85 4.31
C LYS A 20 -22.52 19.71 5.28
N ARG A 21 -22.74 19.24 6.53
CA ARG A 21 -21.74 19.00 7.60
C ARG A 21 -22.26 18.04 8.69
N ASN A 22 -22.92 16.93 8.34
CA ASN A 22 -23.55 16.04 9.36
C ASN A 22 -24.66 16.72 10.19
N MET A 23 -25.35 17.69 9.59
CA MET A 23 -26.30 18.59 10.28
C MET A 23 -27.77 18.18 10.14
N VAL A 24 -28.04 17.06 9.47
CA VAL A 24 -29.39 16.51 9.33
C VAL A 24 -29.39 15.15 10.02
N GLN A 25 -30.51 14.76 10.64
CA GLN A 25 -30.63 13.44 11.24
C GLN A 25 -30.73 12.37 10.15
N PRO A 26 -29.78 11.42 10.07
CA PRO A 26 -29.87 10.33 9.12
C PRO A 26 -30.84 9.25 9.60
N ASP A 27 -31.56 8.63 8.68
CA ASP A 27 -32.22 7.33 8.87
C ASP A 27 -31.68 6.34 7.84
N TYR A 28 -30.59 5.66 8.21
CA TYR A 28 -29.88 4.71 7.33
C TYR A 28 -29.46 3.47 8.11
N SER A 29 -29.45 2.34 7.41
CA SER A 29 -28.81 1.10 7.84
C SER A 29 -27.80 0.66 6.77
N SER A 30 -26.64 0.15 7.20
CA SER A 30 -25.67 -0.47 6.30
C SER A 30 -25.30 -1.87 6.78
N THR A 31 -24.89 -2.72 5.84
CA THR A 31 -24.37 -4.06 6.10
C THR A 31 -23.03 -4.18 5.42
N ALA A 32 -22.01 -4.62 6.16
CA ALA A 32 -20.70 -4.94 5.62
C ALA A 32 -20.54 -6.46 5.57
N PHE A 33 -20.10 -6.99 4.42
CA PHE A 33 -19.72 -8.39 4.28
C PHE A 33 -18.21 -8.53 4.43
N LEU A 34 -17.78 -9.43 5.31
CA LEU A 34 -16.38 -9.77 5.47
C LEU A 34 -16.00 -10.96 4.59
N TYR A 35 -15.10 -10.74 3.64
CA TYR A 35 -14.45 -11.78 2.85
C TYR A 35 -13.00 -11.88 3.30
N THR A 36 -12.68 -12.89 4.10
CA THR A 36 -11.32 -13.16 4.57
C THR A 36 -10.99 -14.64 4.36
N GLN A 37 -9.72 -14.96 4.14
CA GLN A 37 -9.22 -16.33 4.17
C GLN A 37 -8.72 -16.63 5.59
N PRO A 38 -9.43 -17.47 6.36
CA PRO A 38 -8.97 -17.87 7.68
C PRO A 38 -7.64 -18.60 7.53
N GLY A 39 -6.62 -18.17 8.27
CA GLY A 39 -5.31 -18.82 8.20
C GLY A 39 -4.26 -18.10 7.38
N ASP A 40 -4.56 -16.99 6.71
CA ASP A 40 -3.52 -16.16 6.11
C ASP A 40 -3.37 -14.85 6.89
N THR A 41 -2.14 -14.36 7.02
CA THR A 41 -1.77 -13.11 7.68
C THR A 41 -0.86 -12.30 6.80
N ILE A 42 -1.01 -10.97 6.91
CA ILE A 42 -0.09 -10.01 6.32
C ILE A 42 0.99 -9.71 7.36
N THR A 43 2.24 -9.95 7.00
CA THR A 43 3.40 -9.61 7.83
C THR A 43 4.27 -8.62 7.08
N VAL A 44 4.65 -7.53 7.74
CA VAL A 44 5.62 -6.58 7.19
C VAL A 44 6.95 -7.29 7.01
N SER A 45 7.45 -7.31 5.78
CA SER A 45 8.77 -7.87 5.49
C SER A 45 9.83 -6.80 5.39
N ASP A 46 9.54 -5.71 4.69
CA ASP A 46 10.52 -4.69 4.40
C ASP A 46 9.89 -3.32 4.15
N GLU A 47 10.71 -2.27 4.27
CA GLU A 47 10.33 -0.89 4.02
C GLU A 47 11.45 -0.15 3.28
N VAL A 48 11.12 0.38 2.11
CA VAL A 48 12.03 1.17 1.28
C VAL A 48 11.55 2.61 1.29
N ASN A 49 12.34 3.49 1.91
CA ASN A 49 12.15 4.94 1.83
C ASN A 49 13.00 5.52 0.69
N PRO A 50 12.41 6.03 -0.40
CA PRO A 50 13.14 6.58 -1.54
C PRO A 50 13.89 7.89 -1.24
N ALA A 51 13.42 8.67 -0.26
CA ALA A 51 14.02 9.96 0.11
C ALA A 51 15.12 9.84 1.17
N ASP A 52 15.29 8.65 1.78
CA ASP A 52 16.36 8.39 2.75
C ASP A 52 17.59 7.74 2.07
N PRO A 53 18.76 8.40 2.05
CA PRO A 53 19.98 7.84 1.47
C PRO A 53 20.42 6.50 2.06
N VAL A 54 20.17 6.24 3.35
CA VAL A 54 20.56 4.98 4.00
C VAL A 54 19.68 3.85 3.50
N SER A 55 18.36 4.05 3.51
CA SER A 55 17.41 3.13 2.89
C SER A 55 17.74 2.88 1.41
N ARG A 56 18.09 3.92 0.64
CA ARG A 56 18.47 3.72 -0.77
C ARG A 56 19.70 2.83 -0.93
N LEU A 57 20.72 3.03 -0.11
CA LEU A 57 21.93 2.20 -0.15
C LEU A 57 21.62 0.75 0.24
N GLN A 58 20.86 0.55 1.31
CA GLN A 58 20.48 -0.78 1.81
C GLN A 58 19.70 -1.59 0.76
N HIS A 59 18.82 -0.93 0.02
CA HIS A 59 17.92 -1.56 -0.95
C HIS A 59 18.42 -1.48 -2.39
N HIS A 60 19.67 -1.07 -2.62
CA HIS A 60 20.20 -0.80 -3.98
C HIS A 60 19.22 0.02 -4.83
N TYR A 61 18.58 1.02 -4.22
CA TYR A 61 17.57 1.85 -4.87
C TYR A 61 18.23 2.74 -5.93
N ILE A 62 17.90 2.50 -7.18
CA ILE A 62 18.42 3.24 -8.33
C ILE A 62 17.26 3.93 -9.02
N ASP A 63 17.44 5.22 -9.26
CA ASP A 63 16.59 6.04 -10.08
C ASP A 63 17.43 7.14 -10.76
N VAL A 64 16.96 7.64 -11.90
CA VAL A 64 17.62 8.72 -12.64
C VAL A 64 16.80 9.99 -12.48
N ASP A 65 17.45 11.12 -12.18
CA ASP A 65 16.84 12.45 -12.07
C ASP A 65 15.66 12.57 -11.07
N GLY A 66 15.54 11.62 -10.14
CA GLY A 66 14.52 11.66 -9.10
C GLY A 66 14.75 12.84 -8.15
N THR A 67 13.67 13.56 -7.84
CA THR A 67 13.71 14.74 -6.96
C THR A 67 12.86 14.51 -5.72
N ASP A 68 13.33 15.03 -4.58
CA ASP A 68 12.58 14.97 -3.32
C ASP A 68 11.83 16.28 -3.11
N GLN A 69 10.55 16.19 -2.75
CA GLN A 69 9.68 17.33 -2.48
C GLN A 69 9.09 17.21 -1.07
N PRO A 70 9.18 18.26 -0.23
CA PRO A 70 8.47 18.27 1.05
C PRO A 70 6.96 18.41 0.81
N VAL A 71 6.19 17.54 1.46
CA VAL A 71 4.74 17.57 1.47
C VAL A 71 4.28 17.70 2.92
N ILE A 72 3.44 18.71 3.18
CA ILE A 72 2.71 18.87 4.44
C ILE A 72 1.23 18.94 4.05
N SER A 73 0.50 17.86 4.28
CA SER A 73 -0.90 17.71 3.89
C SER A 73 -1.55 16.64 4.78
N SER A 74 -2.80 16.31 4.58
CA SER A 74 -3.52 15.27 5.33
C SER A 74 -3.99 14.14 4.42
N TYR A 75 -4.45 13.06 5.03
CA TYR A 75 -5.23 12.03 4.36
C TYR A 75 -6.69 12.48 4.22
N GLU A 76 -7.42 11.91 3.28
CA GLU A 76 -8.86 12.10 3.17
C GLU A 76 -9.62 11.44 4.35
N GLY A 77 -10.83 11.94 4.62
CA GLY A 77 -11.75 11.38 5.61
C GLY A 77 -11.62 12.05 6.97
N ASN A 78 -11.87 11.30 8.05
CA ASN A 78 -11.97 11.87 9.39
C ASN A 78 -10.65 12.44 9.95
N ASP A 79 -9.52 12.12 9.33
CA ASP A 79 -8.19 12.61 9.73
C ASP A 79 -7.71 13.78 8.83
N ASP A 80 -8.64 14.40 8.09
CA ASP A 80 -8.38 15.53 7.19
C ASP A 80 -7.82 16.79 7.88
N THR A 81 -7.97 16.86 9.21
CA THR A 81 -7.47 17.95 10.07
C THR A 81 -6.08 17.68 10.67
N HIS A 82 -5.50 16.50 10.42
CA HIS A 82 -4.20 16.10 10.94
C HIS A 82 -3.12 16.17 9.85
N PRO A 83 -2.37 17.28 9.74
CA PRO A 83 -1.30 17.39 8.76
C PRO A 83 -0.15 16.43 9.10
N VAL A 84 0.27 15.67 8.11
CA VAL A 84 1.44 14.80 8.10
C VAL A 84 2.50 15.46 7.22
N ALA A 85 3.71 15.61 7.76
CA ALA A 85 4.87 16.08 7.01
C ALA A 85 5.71 14.89 6.53
N GLY A 86 6.19 14.95 5.30
CA GLY A 86 7.04 13.92 4.72
C GLY A 86 7.78 14.41 3.48
N LEU A 87 8.77 13.64 3.04
CA LEU A 87 9.42 13.81 1.74
C LEU A 87 8.83 12.82 0.75
N VAL A 88 8.56 13.29 -0.45
CA VAL A 88 8.07 12.49 -1.57
C VAL A 88 9.11 12.54 -2.67
N ARG A 89 9.57 11.36 -3.10
CA ARG A 89 10.45 11.25 -4.26
C ARG A 89 9.60 11.12 -5.53
N THR A 90 9.91 11.92 -6.53
CA THR A 90 9.15 12.06 -7.78
C THR A 90 10.03 11.67 -8.95
N ASN A 91 9.53 10.80 -9.84
CA ASN A 91 10.30 10.32 -11.00
C ASN A 91 9.43 10.00 -12.23
N HIS A 92 9.99 10.23 -13.43
CA HIS A 92 9.44 9.80 -14.73
C HIS A 92 10.22 8.63 -15.35
N GLN A 93 11.42 8.36 -14.85
CA GLN A 93 12.33 7.32 -15.31
C GLN A 93 12.15 6.03 -14.51
N VAL A 94 12.79 4.98 -15.02
CA VAL A 94 12.81 3.67 -14.37
C VAL A 94 13.36 3.77 -12.95
N ILE A 95 12.67 3.11 -12.02
CA ILE A 95 13.05 2.95 -10.63
C ILE A 95 13.32 1.46 -10.39
N THR A 96 14.41 1.14 -9.70
CA THR A 96 14.67 -0.24 -9.24
C THR A 96 15.08 -0.25 -7.79
N PHE A 97 14.67 -1.28 -7.05
CA PHE A 97 15.14 -1.54 -5.69
C PHE A 97 14.99 -3.02 -5.34
N ASP A 98 15.85 -3.48 -4.44
CA ASP A 98 15.75 -4.79 -3.82
C ASP A 98 14.88 -4.71 -2.57
N ALA A 99 14.05 -5.74 -2.36
CA ALA A 99 13.23 -5.86 -1.17
C ALA A 99 13.35 -7.26 -0.58
N THR A 100 13.57 -7.33 0.72
CA THR A 100 13.58 -8.57 1.48
C THR A 100 12.16 -9.04 1.76
N ILE A 101 11.98 -10.36 1.85
CA ILE A 101 10.70 -11.00 2.09
C ILE A 101 10.88 -12.02 3.21
N VAL A 102 10.00 -12.02 4.20
CA VAL A 102 10.06 -13.04 5.26
C VAL A 102 9.89 -14.45 4.66
N PRO A 103 10.60 -15.47 5.17
CA PRO A 103 10.46 -16.84 4.70
C PRO A 103 9.02 -17.36 4.82
N GLY A 104 8.63 -18.29 3.93
CA GLY A 104 7.29 -18.88 3.95
C GLY A 104 6.20 -18.00 3.35
N ASN A 105 6.57 -16.92 2.65
CA ASN A 105 5.61 -16.11 1.89
C ASN A 105 4.95 -16.94 0.77
N ARG A 106 3.68 -16.67 0.54
CA ARG A 106 2.83 -17.24 -0.52
C ARG A 106 2.40 -16.16 -1.52
N GLY A 107 3.19 -15.10 -1.64
CA GLY A 107 2.83 -13.88 -2.34
C GLY A 107 3.11 -12.64 -1.51
N ILE A 108 3.15 -11.49 -2.18
CA ILE A 108 3.41 -10.19 -1.53
C ILE A 108 2.45 -9.12 -2.03
N LEU A 109 2.22 -8.14 -1.18
CA LEU A 109 1.59 -6.87 -1.49
C LEU A 109 2.67 -5.78 -1.44
N LEU A 110 2.80 -5.04 -2.54
CA LEU A 110 3.53 -3.78 -2.53
C LEU A 110 2.56 -2.69 -2.08
N ARG A 111 2.93 -1.93 -1.06
CA ARG A 111 2.21 -0.73 -0.62
C ARG A 111 3.06 0.49 -0.91
N ARG A 112 2.41 1.56 -1.35
CA ARG A 112 3.06 2.83 -1.65
C ARG A 112 2.32 3.94 -0.93
N THR A 113 3.05 4.74 -0.17
CA THR A 113 2.56 6.03 0.33
C THR A 113 2.96 7.09 -0.69
N SER A 114 1.99 7.60 -1.46
CA SER A 114 2.16 8.50 -2.61
C SER A 114 1.60 9.90 -2.34
N ASP A 115 1.93 10.83 -3.24
CA ASP A 115 1.32 12.16 -3.32
C ASP A 115 0.30 12.16 -4.46
N GLN A 116 -0.99 12.18 -4.09
CA GLN A 116 -2.10 12.14 -5.03
C GLN A 116 -2.51 13.52 -5.58
N ALA A 117 -1.70 14.56 -5.42
CA ALA A 117 -2.00 15.87 -6.03
C ALA A 117 -2.29 15.76 -7.53
N ALA A 118 -1.50 14.94 -8.24
CA ALA A 118 -1.78 14.53 -9.62
C ALA A 118 -2.20 13.05 -9.65
N GLY A 119 -3.45 12.79 -10.06
CA GLY A 119 -3.97 11.44 -10.22
C GLY A 119 -3.52 10.74 -11.51
N TYR A 120 -4.00 9.51 -11.71
CA TYR A 120 -3.63 8.66 -12.85
C TYR A 120 -2.13 8.35 -12.96
N GLN A 121 -1.41 8.36 -11.83
CA GLN A 121 -0.05 7.84 -11.78
C GLN A 121 -0.07 6.35 -12.13
N SER A 122 0.82 5.94 -13.02
CA SER A 122 0.86 4.61 -13.59
C SER A 122 2.30 4.15 -13.74
N ALA A 123 2.60 2.90 -13.39
CA ALA A 123 3.88 2.28 -13.66
C ALA A 123 3.73 0.79 -13.99
N ASP A 124 4.46 0.32 -14.99
CA ASP A 124 4.61 -1.12 -15.23
C ASP A 124 5.56 -1.71 -14.19
N VAL A 125 5.11 -2.78 -13.55
CA VAL A 125 5.80 -3.47 -12.47
C VAL A 125 6.48 -4.72 -13.03
N PHE A 126 7.74 -4.92 -12.68
CA PHE A 126 8.48 -6.14 -12.92
C PHE A 126 9.07 -6.66 -11.60
N VAL A 127 9.09 -7.98 -11.46
CA VAL A 127 9.71 -8.67 -10.33
C VAL A 127 10.78 -9.60 -10.88
N ASP A 128 12.04 -9.35 -10.49
CA ASP A 128 13.22 -10.04 -11.03
C ASP A 128 13.27 -10.03 -12.56
N GLY A 129 12.86 -8.91 -13.16
CA GLY A 129 12.80 -8.72 -14.61
C GLY A 129 11.60 -9.36 -15.32
N VAL A 130 10.72 -10.08 -14.62
CA VAL A 130 9.50 -10.66 -15.18
C VAL A 130 8.33 -9.66 -15.05
N PRO A 131 7.58 -9.38 -16.13
CA PRO A 131 6.42 -8.50 -16.06
C PRO A 131 5.37 -9.01 -15.05
N ALA A 132 5.00 -8.16 -14.10
CA ALA A 132 3.94 -8.43 -13.12
C ALA A 132 2.59 -7.81 -13.54
N GLY A 133 2.63 -6.72 -14.31
CA GLY A 133 1.46 -5.98 -14.79
C GLY A 133 1.61 -4.49 -14.54
N ASN A 134 0.50 -3.74 -14.64
CA ASN A 134 0.49 -2.29 -14.46
C ASN A 134 -0.12 -1.89 -13.12
N TRP A 135 0.56 -0.99 -12.40
CA TRP A 135 0.07 -0.36 -11.18
C TRP A 135 -0.49 1.02 -11.52
N LEU A 136 -1.81 1.11 -11.65
CA LEU A 136 -2.54 2.35 -11.87
C LEU A 136 -3.15 2.87 -10.57
N GLN A 137 -2.91 4.13 -10.25
CA GLN A 137 -3.60 4.87 -9.19
C GLN A 137 -4.35 6.07 -9.80
N PRO A 138 -5.68 5.96 -10.01
CA PRO A 138 -6.44 7.01 -10.67
C PRO A 138 -6.85 8.19 -9.77
N ARG A 139 -6.79 8.05 -8.45
CA ARG A 139 -7.27 9.09 -7.52
C ARG A 139 -6.44 10.36 -7.60
N SER A 140 -7.10 11.51 -7.42
CA SER A 140 -6.49 12.84 -7.43
C SER A 140 -7.09 13.69 -6.32
N ASN A 141 -6.25 14.38 -5.55
CA ASN A 141 -6.68 15.33 -4.53
C ASN A 141 -5.54 16.30 -4.18
N ASP A 142 -5.72 17.59 -4.51
CA ASP A 142 -4.72 18.64 -4.24
C ASP A 142 -4.80 19.21 -2.83
N ALA A 143 -5.91 18.99 -2.12
CA ALA A 143 -6.12 19.41 -0.72
C ALA A 143 -5.62 18.35 0.28
N HIS A 144 -5.94 17.07 0.05
CA HIS A 144 -5.58 15.92 0.88
C HIS A 144 -4.65 14.99 0.09
N ARG A 145 -3.37 15.33 0.09
CA ARG A 145 -2.40 14.79 -0.86
C ARG A 145 -1.85 13.42 -0.48
N TRP A 146 -1.96 13.00 0.77
CA TRP A 146 -1.44 11.71 1.17
C TRP A 146 -2.38 10.57 0.77
N LEU A 147 -1.82 9.56 0.11
CA LEU A 147 -2.55 8.35 -0.28
C LEU A 147 -1.70 7.11 -0.03
N ASP A 148 -2.29 6.10 0.58
CA ASP A 148 -1.74 4.75 0.60
C ASP A 148 -2.45 3.90 -0.45
N ASP A 149 -1.68 3.38 -1.41
CA ASP A 149 -2.17 2.50 -2.45
C ASP A 149 -1.38 1.19 -2.49
N MET A 150 -1.96 0.16 -3.11
CA MET A 150 -1.42 -1.20 -3.07
C MET A 150 -1.48 -1.89 -4.41
N TYR A 151 -0.51 -2.76 -4.63
CA TYR A 151 -0.39 -3.61 -5.80
C TYR A 151 -0.12 -5.05 -5.35
N LEU A 152 -1.02 -5.96 -5.71
CA LEU A 152 -0.84 -7.39 -5.46
C LEU A 152 0.06 -7.98 -6.53
N VAL A 153 1.24 -8.44 -6.12
CA VAL A 153 2.17 -9.11 -7.02
C VAL A 153 1.63 -10.52 -7.32
N PRO A 154 1.60 -10.98 -8.59
CA PRO A 154 1.25 -12.35 -8.91
C PRO A 154 2.07 -13.35 -8.10
N GLU A 155 1.40 -14.30 -7.44
CA GLU A 155 2.02 -15.26 -6.51
C GLU A 155 3.24 -15.97 -7.12
N LEU A 156 3.16 -16.36 -8.40
CA LEU A 156 4.22 -17.07 -9.11
C LEU A 156 5.56 -16.30 -9.14
N LEU A 157 5.53 -14.97 -8.96
CA LEU A 157 6.70 -14.11 -9.03
C LEU A 157 7.41 -13.95 -7.69
N ALA A 158 6.73 -14.20 -6.56
CA ALA A 158 7.25 -13.89 -5.22
C ALA A 158 7.21 -15.07 -4.22
N ALA A 159 6.31 -16.05 -4.41
CA ALA A 159 6.13 -17.16 -3.49
C ALA A 159 7.45 -17.90 -3.22
N GLY A 160 7.75 -18.13 -1.94
CA GLY A 160 8.96 -18.81 -1.49
C GLY A 160 10.27 -18.02 -1.61
N LYS A 161 10.29 -16.85 -2.27
CA LYS A 161 11.48 -15.99 -2.34
C LYS A 161 11.68 -15.23 -1.03
N THR A 162 12.93 -14.89 -0.72
CA THR A 162 13.28 -14.05 0.44
C THR A 162 13.92 -12.72 0.05
N LEU A 163 14.15 -12.53 -1.25
CA LEU A 163 14.68 -11.31 -1.86
C LEU A 163 14.11 -11.23 -3.26
N ILE A 164 13.67 -10.04 -3.66
CA ILE A 164 13.29 -9.73 -5.04
C ILE A 164 13.88 -8.39 -5.45
N ARG A 165 14.06 -8.19 -6.74
CA ARG A 165 14.24 -6.88 -7.35
C ARG A 165 12.92 -6.42 -7.95
N VAL A 166 12.42 -5.28 -7.48
CA VAL A 166 11.28 -4.59 -8.06
C VAL A 166 11.81 -3.57 -9.07
N THR A 167 11.24 -3.57 -10.27
CA THR A 167 11.42 -2.50 -11.25
C THR A 167 10.07 -1.85 -11.52
N LEU A 168 10.02 -0.53 -11.43
CA LEU A 168 8.87 0.28 -11.81
C LEU A 168 9.26 1.13 -13.02
N THR A 169 8.47 1.02 -14.08
CA THR A 169 8.62 1.86 -15.29
C THR A 169 7.42 2.79 -15.35
N PRO A 170 7.53 4.05 -14.88
CA PRO A 170 6.44 5.02 -14.99
C PRO A 170 5.96 5.16 -16.44
N SER A 171 4.64 5.21 -16.64
CA SER A 171 4.06 5.35 -17.97
C SER A 171 4.39 6.74 -18.55
N PRO A 172 4.86 6.85 -19.80
CA PRO A 172 5.30 8.13 -20.36
C PRO A 172 4.23 9.24 -20.39
N ASP A 173 2.97 8.84 -20.60
CA ASP A 173 1.82 9.77 -20.70
C ASP A 173 1.11 10.00 -19.35
N ALA A 174 1.60 9.39 -18.26
CA ALA A 174 1.06 9.58 -16.92
C ALA A 174 1.81 10.70 -16.17
N PRO A 175 1.18 11.33 -15.17
CA PRO A 175 1.90 12.17 -14.23
C PRO A 175 3.06 11.42 -13.56
N PRO A 176 4.10 12.13 -13.10
CA PRO A 176 5.27 11.48 -12.52
C PRO A 176 4.89 10.56 -11.37
N TRP A 177 5.58 9.43 -11.28
CA TRP A 177 5.41 8.48 -10.22
C TRP A 177 5.99 9.03 -8.92
N THR A 178 5.19 9.05 -7.87
CA THR A 178 5.56 9.58 -6.55
C THR A 178 5.59 8.47 -5.51
N ALA A 179 6.56 8.53 -4.59
CA ALA A 179 6.58 7.70 -3.40
C ALA A 179 7.37 8.37 -2.27
N SER A 180 6.76 8.45 -1.09
CA SER A 180 7.48 8.69 0.17
C SER A 180 8.00 7.40 0.78
N ARG A 181 7.33 6.29 0.51
CA ARG A 181 7.63 4.97 1.08
C ARG A 181 7.03 3.87 0.22
N TYR A 182 7.80 2.79 0.07
CA TYR A 182 7.29 1.47 -0.30
C TYR A 182 7.35 0.55 0.91
N ARG A 183 6.32 -0.25 1.12
CA ARG A 183 6.29 -1.32 2.12
C ARG A 183 5.99 -2.64 1.44
N ILE A 184 6.73 -3.67 1.81
CA ILE A 184 6.57 -5.03 1.30
C ILE A 184 5.91 -5.85 2.39
N ASP A 185 4.70 -6.29 2.10
CA ASP A 185 3.87 -7.12 2.98
C ASP A 185 3.85 -8.54 2.42
N ALA A 186 4.30 -9.51 3.20
CA ALA A 186 4.22 -10.93 2.85
C ALA A 186 2.88 -11.53 3.27
N LEU A 187 2.28 -12.30 2.36
CA LEU A 187 1.15 -13.17 2.65
C LEU A 187 1.71 -14.48 3.21
N THR A 188 1.45 -14.75 4.48
CA THR A 188 1.97 -15.93 5.18
C THR A 188 0.82 -16.71 5.81
N ALA A 189 0.96 -18.03 5.92
CA ALA A 189 0.01 -18.81 6.69
C ALA A 189 0.15 -18.48 8.19
N LEU A 190 -0.94 -18.60 8.95
CA LEU A 190 -0.94 -18.60 10.41
C LEU A 190 0.00 -19.71 10.84
N THR A 191 1.11 -19.32 11.49
CA THR A 191 1.86 -20.28 12.28
C THR A 191 0.99 -20.62 13.48
N ASN A 192 0.63 -21.90 13.64
CA ASN A 192 -0.12 -22.38 14.79
C ASN A 192 0.67 -22.08 16.09
N SER A 193 0.43 -20.90 16.66
CA SER A 193 0.87 -20.54 17.99
C SER A 193 -0.38 -20.28 18.81
N VAL A 194 -0.80 -21.33 19.52
CA VAL A 194 -1.90 -21.39 20.50
C VAL A 194 -3.30 -21.33 19.89
N VAL A 195 -3.90 -22.51 19.71
CA VAL A 195 -5.36 -22.67 19.71
C VAL A 195 -5.86 -22.18 21.08
N PRO A 196 -6.73 -21.16 21.18
CA PRO A 196 -7.39 -20.85 22.43
C PRO A 196 -8.21 -22.07 22.85
N GLN A 197 -7.85 -22.66 24.00
CA GLN A 197 -8.68 -23.70 24.61
C GLN A 197 -10.08 -23.12 24.81
N PRO A 198 -11.15 -23.79 24.35
CA PRO A 198 -12.50 -23.33 24.63
C PRO A 198 -12.68 -23.31 26.16
N PHE A 199 -13.17 -22.18 26.69
CA PHE A 199 -13.58 -22.11 28.08
C PHE A 199 -14.62 -23.20 28.32
N ALA A 200 -14.24 -24.21 29.11
CA ALA A 200 -15.17 -25.19 29.62
C ALA A 200 -16.13 -24.47 30.57
N SER A 201 -17.35 -24.23 30.11
CA SER A 201 -18.46 -23.85 30.97
C SER A 201 -18.73 -25.02 31.91
N THR A 202 -18.34 -24.86 33.18
CA THR A 202 -18.79 -25.75 34.25
C THR A 202 -20.20 -25.32 34.64
N ARG A 203 -21.10 -26.31 34.71
CA ARG A 203 -22.51 -26.17 35.09
C ARG A 203 -22.71 -25.49 36.43
#